data_AF-Q3TYK7-F1
#
_entry.id   AF-Q3TYK7-F1
#
_cell.length_a   1.000
_cell.length_b   1.000
_cell.length_c   1.000
_cell.angle_alpha   90.00
_cell.angle_beta   90.00
_cell.angle_gamma   90.00
#
_symmetry.space_group_name_H-M   'P 1'
#
loop_
_entity.id
_entity.type
_entity.pdbx_description
1 polymer ?
#
loop_
_entity_poly.entity_id
_entity_poly.type
_entity_poly.pdbx_seq_one_letter_code
_entity_poly.pdbx_strand_id
1 'polypeptide(L)'
;MYSWKTYIEGWPRCLDHETVKDLDLNIKYSAMKNAKLFFKAHSAYTELKVKGLLDRTGLWRSLREMRRLFNFRKTPAAEYVFAHWQEDAFFASQFLNGINPVLIRRCHSLPNNFPVTDEMVAPVLGPGTSLQAELEKGSLFLVDHGILSGVHTNILNGKPQFSAAPMTLLHQSSGSGPLLPIAIQLKQTPGPDNPIFLPSDDTWDWLLAKTWVRNSEFYIHEAVTHLLHAHLIPEVFALATLRQLPRCHPLFKLLIPHIRYTLHINTLARELLVAPGKLIDKSTGLGTGGFSDLIKRNMEQLNYSVLCLPEDIRARGVEDIPGYYYRDDGMQIWGAIKSFVSEIVSIYYPSDTSVQDDQELQAWVREIFSEGFLGRESSGMPSLLDTREALVQYITMVIFTCSAKHAAVSSGQFDSCVWMPNLPPTMQLPPPTSKGQARPESFIATLPAVNSSSYHIIALWLLSAEPGDQRPLGHYPDEHFTEDAPRRSVAAFQRKLIQISKGIRERNRGLALPYTYLDPPLIENSVSI
;
A
#
# COMPACT_ATOMS: atom_id res chain seq x y z
N MET A 1 -0.24 -20.79 -23.95
CA MET A 1 -0.35 -21.23 -22.54
C MET A 1 -0.74 -20.07 -21.65
N TYR A 2 -0.07 -18.91 -21.75
CA TYR A 2 -0.44 -17.71 -20.99
C TYR A 2 -0.97 -16.62 -21.95
N SER A 3 -2.24 -16.26 -21.85
CA SER A 3 -2.91 -15.19 -22.61
C SER A 3 -3.40 -14.08 -21.70
N TRP A 4 -3.58 -12.90 -22.28
CA TRP A 4 -4.15 -11.72 -21.62
C TRP A 4 -5.66 -11.72 -21.77
N LYS A 5 -6.36 -11.25 -20.74
CA LYS A 5 -7.77 -10.82 -20.82
C LYS A 5 -7.96 -9.46 -20.20
N THR A 6 -9.00 -8.76 -20.64
CA THR A 6 -9.54 -7.61 -19.91
C THR A 6 -10.44 -8.14 -18.79
N TYR A 7 -10.10 -7.87 -17.53
CA TYR A 7 -10.98 -8.21 -16.41
C TYR A 7 -12.09 -7.18 -16.24
N ILE A 8 -11.71 -5.90 -16.12
CA ILE A 8 -12.60 -4.75 -16.08
C ILE A 8 -12.00 -3.67 -16.97
N GLU A 9 -12.83 -2.99 -17.76
CA GLU A 9 -12.37 -1.91 -18.64
C GLU A 9 -11.63 -0.83 -17.85
N GLY A 10 -10.48 -0.36 -18.36
CA GLY A 10 -9.63 0.64 -17.71
C GLY A 10 -8.71 0.12 -16.60
N TRP A 11 -8.77 -1.18 -16.27
CA TRP A 11 -7.76 -1.84 -15.42
C TRP A 11 -6.59 -2.35 -16.28
N PRO A 12 -5.40 -2.60 -15.70
CA PRO A 12 -4.38 -3.42 -16.36
C PRO A 12 -4.96 -4.77 -16.79
N ARG A 13 -4.55 -5.27 -17.97
CA ARG A 13 -4.92 -6.62 -18.40
C ARG A 13 -4.31 -7.66 -17.44
N CYS A 14 -4.92 -8.83 -17.38
CA CYS A 14 -4.49 -9.89 -16.47
C CYS A 14 -4.48 -11.26 -17.16
N LEU A 15 -4.09 -12.30 -16.42
CA LEU A 15 -4.08 -13.66 -16.93
C LEU A 15 -5.48 -14.17 -17.30
N ASP A 16 -5.60 -14.76 -18.47
CA ASP A 16 -6.83 -15.35 -19.02
C ASP A 16 -7.17 -16.73 -18.41
N HIS A 17 -7.37 -16.72 -17.09
CA HIS A 17 -7.90 -17.85 -16.34
C HIS A 17 -8.96 -17.36 -15.35
N GLU A 18 -10.05 -18.12 -15.21
CA GLU A 18 -11.16 -17.75 -14.32
C GLU A 18 -10.93 -18.22 -12.89
N THR A 19 -10.39 -19.44 -12.71
CA THR A 19 -10.22 -20.02 -11.38
C THR A 19 -8.79 -20.49 -11.15
N VAL A 20 -8.38 -20.61 -9.88
CA VAL A 20 -7.05 -21.17 -9.54
C VAL A 20 -6.88 -22.62 -9.98
N LYS A 21 -7.96 -23.35 -10.27
CA LYS A 21 -7.93 -24.73 -10.75
C LYS A 21 -7.41 -24.82 -12.18
N ASP A 22 -7.66 -23.79 -12.98
CA ASP A 22 -7.32 -23.77 -14.42
C ASP A 22 -5.84 -23.45 -14.68
N LEU A 23 -5.13 -22.97 -13.65
CA LEU A 23 -3.72 -22.59 -13.75
C LEU A 23 -2.81 -23.80 -14.03
N ASP A 24 -1.77 -23.57 -14.82
CA ASP A 24 -0.69 -24.54 -15.02
C ASP A 24 0.07 -24.81 -13.70
N LEU A 25 0.62 -26.02 -13.55
CA LEU A 25 1.35 -26.42 -12.35
C LEU A 25 2.58 -25.55 -12.06
N ASN A 26 3.22 -24.98 -13.09
CA ASN A 26 4.42 -24.15 -12.92
C ASN A 26 4.11 -22.79 -12.26
N ILE A 27 2.85 -22.34 -12.30
CA ILE A 27 2.43 -21.05 -11.75
C ILE A 27 1.48 -21.19 -10.55
N LYS A 28 1.13 -22.42 -10.15
CA LYS A 28 0.30 -22.72 -8.98
C LYS A 28 1.10 -22.66 -7.68
N TYR A 29 0.42 -22.32 -6.58
CA TYR A 29 0.95 -22.56 -5.24
C TYR A 29 1.36 -24.02 -5.07
N SER A 30 2.41 -24.25 -4.29
CA SER A 30 2.69 -25.60 -3.78
C SER A 30 1.53 -26.08 -2.92
N ALA A 31 1.32 -27.40 -2.88
CA ALA A 31 0.30 -28.01 -2.02
C ALA A 31 0.45 -27.57 -0.55
N MET A 32 1.69 -27.45 -0.06
CA MET A 32 1.99 -27.00 1.30
C MET A 32 1.55 -25.55 1.55
N LYS A 33 1.92 -24.61 0.66
CA LYS A 33 1.52 -23.20 0.79
C LYS A 33 0.00 -23.06 0.73
N ASN A 34 -0.63 -23.74 -0.23
CA ASN A 34 -2.08 -23.73 -0.39
C ASN A 34 -2.81 -24.28 0.85
N ALA A 35 -2.39 -25.44 1.35
CA ALA A 35 -2.98 -26.05 2.55
C ALA A 35 -2.83 -25.15 3.78
N LYS A 36 -1.65 -24.55 3.99
CA LYS A 36 -1.41 -23.62 5.11
C LYS A 36 -2.30 -22.37 5.01
N LEU A 37 -2.45 -21.78 3.82
CA LEU A 37 -3.33 -20.62 3.60
C LEU A 37 -4.79 -20.95 3.96
N PHE A 38 -5.35 -22.01 3.36
CA PHE A 38 -6.75 -22.39 3.61
C PHE A 38 -7.00 -22.85 5.04
N PHE A 39 -6.04 -23.54 5.66
CA PHE A 39 -6.13 -23.91 7.07
C PHE A 39 -6.17 -22.68 8.00
N LYS A 40 -5.25 -21.71 7.79
CA LYS A 40 -5.26 -20.43 8.52
C LYS A 40 -6.59 -19.70 8.33
N ALA A 41 -7.08 -19.59 7.09
CA ALA A 41 -8.33 -18.92 6.76
C ALA A 41 -9.53 -19.58 7.46
N HIS A 42 -9.63 -20.91 7.37
CA HIS A 42 -10.74 -21.66 7.98
C HIS A 42 -10.70 -21.60 9.51
N SER A 43 -9.51 -21.70 10.12
CA SER A 43 -9.33 -21.54 11.56
C SER A 43 -9.75 -20.15 12.04
N ALA A 44 -9.31 -19.10 11.36
CA ALA A 44 -9.67 -17.71 11.69
C ALA A 44 -11.17 -17.45 11.57
N TYR A 45 -11.76 -17.89 10.45
CA TYR A 45 -13.20 -17.79 10.23
C TYR A 45 -13.99 -18.52 11.32
N THR A 46 -13.60 -19.76 11.63
CA THR A 46 -14.29 -20.61 12.62
C THR A 46 -14.25 -19.96 14.01
N GLU A 47 -13.11 -19.41 14.40
CA GLU A 47 -12.96 -18.75 15.69
C GLU A 47 -13.92 -17.56 15.86
N LEU A 48 -13.99 -16.65 14.88
CA LEU A 48 -14.89 -15.50 14.96
C LEU A 48 -16.36 -15.88 14.74
N LYS A 49 -16.63 -16.93 13.94
CA LYS A 49 -17.96 -17.49 13.74
C LYS A 49 -18.52 -18.06 15.04
N VAL A 50 -17.76 -18.90 15.75
CA VAL A 50 -18.16 -19.49 17.04
C VAL A 50 -18.34 -18.42 18.12
N LYS A 51 -17.52 -17.36 18.10
CA LYS A 51 -17.70 -16.18 18.96
C LYS A 51 -18.96 -15.35 18.61
N GLY A 52 -19.68 -15.71 17.55
CA GLY A 52 -20.89 -15.03 17.06
C GLY A 52 -20.63 -13.65 16.45
N LEU A 53 -19.36 -13.27 16.21
CA LEU A 53 -19.03 -11.93 15.72
C LEU A 53 -19.38 -11.75 14.25
N LEU A 54 -19.25 -12.81 13.44
CA LEU A 54 -19.59 -12.77 12.01
C LEU A 54 -21.10 -12.66 11.74
N ASP A 55 -21.95 -12.99 12.71
CA ASP A 55 -23.41 -12.95 12.58
C ASP A 55 -24.04 -11.67 13.15
N ARG A 56 -23.24 -10.80 13.80
CA ARG A 56 -23.73 -9.57 14.43
C ARG A 56 -23.73 -8.41 13.44
N THR A 57 -24.90 -8.10 12.89
CA THR A 57 -25.10 -6.98 11.94
C THR A 57 -25.25 -5.60 12.60
N GLY A 58 -25.29 -5.55 13.94
CA GLY A 58 -25.43 -4.32 14.72
C GLY A 58 -24.10 -3.64 15.08
N LEU A 59 -24.20 -2.52 15.80
CA LEU A 59 -23.06 -1.78 16.31
C LEU A 59 -22.31 -2.55 17.40
N TRP A 60 -21.05 -2.19 17.59
CA TRP A 60 -20.33 -2.45 18.83
C TRP A 60 -21.02 -1.70 19.98
N ARG A 61 -21.11 -2.31 21.16
CA ARG A 61 -21.75 -1.71 22.34
C ARG A 61 -20.94 -0.56 22.92
N SER A 62 -19.62 -0.59 22.73
CA SER A 62 -18.67 0.42 23.20
C SER A 62 -17.31 0.22 22.53
N LEU A 63 -16.44 1.23 22.59
CA LEU A 63 -15.01 1.08 22.24
C LEU A 63 -14.33 -0.02 23.07
N ARG A 64 -14.76 -0.21 24.34
CA ARG A 64 -14.26 -1.30 25.20
C ARG A 64 -14.61 -2.68 24.64
N GLU A 65 -15.78 -2.85 24.03
CA GLU A 65 -16.15 -4.13 23.40
C GLU A 65 -15.23 -4.46 22.21
N MET A 66 -14.83 -3.47 21.43
CA MET A 66 -13.93 -3.66 20.28
C MET A 66 -12.60 -4.28 20.69
N ARG A 67 -12.14 -4.10 21.94
CA ARG A 67 -10.93 -4.77 22.46
C ARG A 67 -11.02 -6.30 22.42
N ARG A 68 -12.23 -6.89 22.32
CA ARG A 68 -12.40 -8.33 22.13
C ARG A 68 -11.74 -8.85 20.84
N LEU A 69 -11.48 -7.98 19.88
CA LEU A 69 -10.73 -8.32 18.66
C LEU A 69 -9.29 -8.74 18.98
N PHE A 70 -8.67 -8.21 20.05
CA PHE A 70 -7.36 -8.69 20.52
C PHE A 70 -7.38 -10.10 21.11
N ASN A 71 -8.56 -10.63 21.48
CA ASN A 71 -8.70 -12.02 21.88
C ASN A 71 -8.70 -12.97 20.68
N PHE A 72 -8.72 -12.46 19.45
CA PHE A 72 -8.51 -13.24 18.24
C PHE A 72 -7.02 -13.42 18.02
N ARG A 73 -6.31 -12.33 17.74
CA ARG A 73 -4.86 -12.28 17.52
C ARG A 73 -4.35 -10.95 18.04
N LYS A 74 -3.07 -10.89 18.42
CA LYS A 74 -2.42 -9.68 18.92
C LYS A 74 -0.94 -9.65 18.54
N THR A 75 -0.44 -8.45 18.31
CA THR A 75 0.98 -8.15 18.06
C THR A 75 1.36 -6.93 18.92
N PRO A 76 2.65 -6.73 19.22
CA PRO A 76 3.10 -5.53 19.95
C PRO A 76 2.72 -4.23 19.22
N ALA A 77 2.85 -4.19 17.90
CA ALA A 77 2.46 -3.03 17.09
C ALA A 77 0.94 -2.74 17.18
N ALA A 78 0.10 -3.77 17.16
CA ALA A 78 -1.34 -3.59 17.32
C ALA A 78 -1.74 -3.12 18.73
N GLU A 79 -1.05 -3.59 19.77
CA GLU A 79 -1.24 -3.10 21.14
C GLU A 79 -0.82 -1.63 21.26
N TYR A 80 0.27 -1.22 20.59
CA TYR A 80 0.71 0.17 20.49
C TYR A 80 -0.35 1.04 19.77
N VAL A 81 -0.87 0.59 18.63
CA VAL A 81 -1.94 1.29 17.90
C VAL A 81 -3.15 1.52 18.82
N PHE A 82 -3.60 0.51 19.55
CA PHE A 82 -4.69 0.66 20.50
C PHE A 82 -4.40 1.69 21.61
N ALA A 83 -3.17 1.73 22.10
CA ALA A 83 -2.77 2.68 23.15
C ALA A 83 -2.72 4.12 22.64
N HIS A 84 -2.30 4.34 21.39
CA HIS A 84 -1.92 5.66 20.88
C HIS A 84 -2.82 6.20 19.74
N TRP A 85 -3.85 5.49 19.28
CA TRP A 85 -4.68 5.89 18.12
C TRP A 85 -5.34 7.28 18.22
N GLN A 86 -5.55 7.80 19.43
CA GLN A 86 -6.12 9.13 19.64
C GLN A 86 -5.07 10.25 19.56
N GLU A 87 -3.79 9.94 19.64
CA GLU A 87 -2.70 10.91 19.66
C GLU A 87 -2.43 11.47 18.26
N ASP A 88 -2.26 12.78 18.17
CA ASP A 88 -2.01 13.50 16.92
C ASP A 88 -0.66 13.12 16.29
N ALA A 89 0.38 12.98 17.10
CA ALA A 89 1.68 12.53 16.64
C ALA A 89 1.64 11.11 16.07
N PHE A 90 0.88 10.20 16.69
CA PHE A 90 0.72 8.84 16.17
C PHE A 90 -0.09 8.82 14.87
N PHE A 91 -1.21 9.55 14.81
CA PHE A 91 -1.98 9.74 13.57
C PHE A 91 -1.10 10.21 12.41
N ALA A 92 -0.29 11.25 12.62
CA ALA A 92 0.62 11.77 11.60
C ALA A 92 1.74 10.79 11.24
N SER A 93 2.32 10.12 12.23
CA SER A 93 3.43 9.18 12.01
C SER A 93 3.04 8.02 11.07
N GLN A 94 1.76 7.65 11.01
CA GLN A 94 1.27 6.60 10.13
C GLN A 94 1.34 6.97 8.64
N PHE A 95 1.38 8.26 8.28
CA PHE A 95 1.64 8.70 6.90
C PHE A 95 3.11 8.50 6.49
N LEU A 96 4.01 8.27 7.47
CA LEU A 96 5.42 8.00 7.26
C LEU A 96 5.76 6.51 7.42
N ASN A 97 5.22 5.88 8.45
CA ASN A 97 5.65 4.55 8.91
C ASN A 97 4.49 3.57 9.09
N GLY A 98 3.27 3.95 8.68
CA GLY A 98 2.10 3.09 8.70
C GLY A 98 1.98 2.22 7.45
N ILE A 99 0.77 1.77 7.17
CA ILE A 99 0.46 0.87 6.03
C ILE A 99 0.48 1.55 4.67
N ASN A 100 0.30 2.87 4.62
CA ASN A 100 0.18 3.63 3.36
C ASN A 100 1.15 4.82 3.31
N PRO A 101 2.47 4.59 3.42
CA PRO A 101 3.45 5.64 3.61
C PRO A 101 3.84 6.33 2.30
N VAL A 102 2.89 6.57 1.37
CA VAL A 102 3.18 6.99 -0.01
C VAL A 102 2.43 8.26 -0.46
N LEU A 103 1.50 8.78 0.36
CA LEU A 103 0.67 9.91 -0.07
C LEU A 103 1.19 11.28 0.38
N ILE A 104 1.84 11.33 1.55
CA ILE A 104 2.33 12.60 2.12
C ILE A 104 3.32 13.27 1.18
N ARG A 105 3.13 14.58 0.99
CA ARG A 105 3.98 15.43 0.16
C ARG A 105 4.16 16.80 0.81
N ARG A 106 5.28 17.46 0.54
CA ARG A 106 5.55 18.82 1.00
C ARG A 106 4.60 19.81 0.33
N CYS A 107 4.15 20.81 1.08
CA CYS A 107 3.19 21.81 0.64
C CYS A 107 3.81 23.20 0.76
N HIS A 108 4.05 23.85 -0.39
CA HIS A 108 4.52 25.23 -0.48
C HIS A 108 3.42 26.23 -0.81
N SER A 109 2.26 25.73 -1.23
CA SER A 109 1.07 26.52 -1.52
C SER A 109 -0.16 25.67 -1.22
N LEU A 110 -1.12 26.24 -0.49
CA LEU A 110 -2.36 25.55 -0.17
C LEU A 110 -3.25 25.42 -1.42
N PRO A 111 -3.93 24.28 -1.60
CA PRO A 111 -4.96 24.16 -2.62
C PRO A 111 -6.05 25.21 -2.41
N ASN A 112 -6.53 25.85 -3.49
CA ASN A 112 -7.58 26.87 -3.41
C ASN A 112 -8.88 26.36 -2.77
N ASN A 113 -9.14 25.06 -2.88
CA ASN A 113 -10.29 24.39 -2.29
C ASN A 113 -10.08 23.95 -0.84
N PHE A 114 -8.95 24.33 -0.22
CA PHE A 114 -8.63 24.08 1.19
C PHE A 114 -8.27 25.39 1.91
N PRO A 115 -9.28 26.23 2.24
CA PRO A 115 -9.08 27.59 2.72
C PRO A 115 -8.71 27.65 4.21
N VAL A 116 -7.59 27.02 4.58
CA VAL A 116 -7.01 27.13 5.92
C VAL A 116 -6.43 28.53 6.10
N THR A 117 -6.74 29.18 7.22
CA THR A 117 -6.22 30.53 7.54
C THR A 117 -5.16 30.48 8.62
N ASP A 118 -4.40 31.57 8.77
CA ASP A 118 -3.38 31.70 9.82
C ASP A 118 -4.00 31.53 11.22
N GLU A 119 -5.15 32.15 11.47
CA GLU A 119 -5.86 32.11 12.75
C GLU A 119 -6.27 30.68 13.14
N MET A 120 -6.61 29.85 12.15
CA MET A 120 -6.99 28.46 12.40
C MET A 120 -5.83 27.64 12.95
N VAL A 121 -4.61 27.89 12.48
CA VAL A 121 -3.43 27.06 12.79
C VAL A 121 -2.47 27.71 13.80
N ALA A 122 -2.65 28.99 14.10
CA ALA A 122 -1.87 29.75 15.08
C ALA A 122 -1.75 29.05 16.45
N PRO A 123 -2.78 28.35 17.00
CA PRO A 123 -2.63 27.62 18.26
C PRO A 123 -1.57 26.51 18.22
N VAL A 124 -1.33 25.90 17.06
CA VAL A 124 -0.33 24.84 16.89
C VAL A 124 1.03 25.41 16.46
N LEU A 125 1.03 26.37 15.53
CA LEU A 125 2.27 26.98 15.03
C LEU A 125 2.94 27.90 16.06
N GLY A 126 2.14 28.48 16.95
CA GLY A 126 2.60 29.45 17.95
C GLY A 126 2.83 30.86 17.35
N PRO A 127 3.06 31.86 18.21
CA PRO A 127 3.15 33.27 17.80
C PRO A 127 4.44 33.64 17.06
N GLY A 128 5.40 32.73 16.95
CA GLY A 128 6.73 32.98 16.37
C GLY A 128 6.80 32.80 14.85
N THR A 129 5.70 32.40 14.21
CA THR A 129 5.62 32.13 12.76
C THR A 129 4.20 32.37 12.25
N SER A 130 3.97 32.16 10.96
CA SER A 130 2.65 32.20 10.33
C SER A 130 2.49 31.02 9.36
N LEU A 131 1.25 30.74 8.94
CA LEU A 131 0.95 29.73 7.93
C LEU A 131 1.78 29.94 6.65
N GLN A 132 1.84 31.18 6.16
CA GLN A 132 2.61 31.51 4.96
C GLN A 132 4.12 31.31 5.16
N ALA A 133 4.66 31.69 6.32
CA ALA A 133 6.08 31.49 6.61
C ALA A 133 6.46 30.00 6.69
N GLU A 134 5.59 29.15 7.27
CA GLU A 134 5.83 27.70 7.33
C GLU A 134 5.66 27.01 5.95
N LEU A 135 4.78 27.51 5.07
CA LEU A 135 4.70 27.08 3.66
C LEU A 135 6.00 27.37 2.90
N GLU A 136 6.53 28.59 3.04
CA GLU A 136 7.78 29.02 2.41
C GLU A 136 8.99 28.25 2.95
N LYS A 137 9.02 28.02 4.27
CA LYS A 137 10.03 27.19 4.94
C LYS A 137 9.99 25.72 4.51
N GLY A 138 8.85 25.25 3.98
CA GLY A 138 8.67 23.86 3.57
C GLY A 138 8.48 22.89 4.74
N SER A 139 7.99 23.38 5.88
CA SER A 139 7.69 22.55 7.07
C SER A 139 6.25 22.02 7.08
N LEU A 140 5.43 22.42 6.11
CA LEU A 140 4.06 21.94 5.95
C LEU A 140 3.98 20.83 4.92
N PHE A 141 3.13 19.84 5.21
CA PHE A 141 2.89 18.67 4.39
C PHE A 141 1.39 18.48 4.18
N LEU A 142 1.02 17.93 3.03
CA LEU A 142 -0.35 17.67 2.64
C LEU A 142 -0.53 16.18 2.37
N VAL A 143 -1.63 15.62 2.85
CA VAL A 143 -2.18 14.36 2.37
C VAL A 143 -3.55 14.67 1.77
N ASP A 144 -3.70 14.42 0.47
CA ASP A 144 -4.92 14.70 -0.28
C ASP A 144 -5.51 13.40 -0.82
N HIS A 145 -6.69 13.05 -0.32
CA HIS A 145 -7.45 11.88 -0.73
C HIS A 145 -8.49 12.21 -1.82
N GLY A 146 -8.30 13.30 -2.57
CA GLY A 146 -9.24 13.81 -3.57
C GLY A 146 -9.67 12.81 -4.66
N ILE A 147 -8.87 11.78 -4.93
CA ILE A 147 -9.24 10.67 -5.84
C ILE A 147 -10.54 9.96 -5.42
N LEU A 148 -10.89 10.00 -4.12
CA LEU A 148 -12.13 9.44 -3.56
C LEU A 148 -13.37 10.30 -3.82
N SER A 149 -13.21 11.53 -4.33
CA SER A 149 -14.32 12.46 -4.51
C SER A 149 -15.37 11.89 -5.48
N GLY A 150 -16.60 11.70 -5.01
CA GLY A 150 -17.69 11.14 -5.83
C GLY A 150 -17.46 9.69 -6.26
N VAL A 151 -16.71 8.89 -5.50
CA VAL A 151 -16.64 7.42 -5.71
C VAL A 151 -17.95 6.77 -5.25
N HIS A 152 -18.38 5.71 -5.94
CA HIS A 152 -19.56 4.95 -5.55
C HIS A 152 -19.39 4.28 -4.19
N THR A 153 -20.42 4.35 -3.35
CA THR A 153 -20.47 3.66 -2.04
C THR A 153 -21.38 2.45 -2.09
N ASN A 154 -21.21 1.58 -1.09
CA ASN A 154 -21.85 0.28 -0.99
C ASN A 154 -23.01 0.27 0.00
N ILE A 155 -23.79 -0.81 0.01
CA ILE A 155 -24.83 -1.10 0.99
C ILE A 155 -24.41 -2.35 1.78
N LEU A 156 -24.18 -2.20 3.08
CA LEU A 156 -23.84 -3.30 3.97
C LEU A 156 -24.95 -3.53 4.98
N ASN A 157 -25.37 -4.78 5.17
CA ASN A 157 -26.46 -5.15 6.07
C ASN A 157 -27.76 -4.33 5.83
N GLY A 158 -28.05 -3.99 4.57
CA GLY A 158 -29.20 -3.16 4.19
C GLY A 158 -29.06 -1.66 4.52
N LYS A 159 -27.87 -1.19 4.90
CA LYS A 159 -27.59 0.22 5.22
C LYS A 159 -26.63 0.85 4.22
N PRO A 160 -26.94 2.04 3.68
CA PRO A 160 -25.98 2.81 2.88
C PRO A 160 -24.71 3.08 3.68
N GLN A 161 -23.56 2.93 3.01
CA GLN A 161 -22.26 3.29 3.55
C GLN A 161 -21.78 4.61 2.92
N PHE A 162 -20.80 5.22 3.56
CA PHE A 162 -20.31 6.54 3.21
C PHE A 162 -18.78 6.53 3.05
N SER A 163 -18.29 7.48 2.26
CA SER A 163 -16.87 7.73 2.02
C SER A 163 -16.62 9.24 2.04
N ALA A 164 -15.42 9.63 2.45
CA ALA A 164 -14.94 11.00 2.43
C ALA A 164 -13.76 11.12 1.44
N ALA A 165 -13.46 12.35 1.01
CA ALA A 165 -12.31 12.68 0.19
C ALA A 165 -11.52 13.81 0.85
N PRO A 166 -10.91 13.54 2.02
CA PRO A 166 -10.34 14.57 2.86
C PRO A 166 -9.04 15.17 2.32
N MET A 167 -8.73 16.36 2.80
CA MET A 167 -7.40 16.96 2.78
C MET A 167 -6.92 17.15 4.21
N THR A 168 -5.68 16.72 4.49
CA THR A 168 -5.05 16.80 5.81
C THR A 168 -3.77 17.62 5.71
N LEU A 169 -3.73 18.75 6.40
CA LEU A 169 -2.54 19.58 6.53
C LEU A 169 -1.78 19.16 7.79
N LEU A 170 -0.47 18.94 7.65
CA LEU A 170 0.43 18.55 8.71
C LEU A 170 1.60 19.53 8.83
N HIS A 171 2.11 19.69 10.04
CA HIS A 171 3.27 20.52 10.36
C HIS A 171 4.38 19.69 10.99
N GLN A 172 5.57 19.79 10.41
CA GLN A 172 6.78 19.21 10.97
C GLN A 172 7.36 20.18 12.01
N SER A 173 7.26 19.79 13.29
CA SER A 173 7.81 20.58 14.39
C SER A 173 9.32 20.80 14.23
N SER A 174 9.81 21.96 14.68
CA SER A 174 11.23 22.32 14.61
C SER A 174 12.13 21.33 15.37
N GLY A 175 13.39 21.21 14.97
CA GLY A 175 14.40 20.40 15.69
C GLY A 175 14.13 18.90 15.68
N SER A 176 13.56 18.36 14.60
CA SER A 176 13.16 16.94 14.49
C SER A 176 12.11 16.52 15.51
N GLY A 177 11.26 17.46 15.95
CA GLY A 177 10.08 17.15 16.75
C GLY A 177 9.02 16.34 15.98
N PRO A 178 7.86 16.08 16.59
CA PRO A 178 6.81 15.28 15.94
C PRO A 178 6.20 16.00 14.73
N LEU A 179 5.79 15.21 13.73
CA LEU A 179 4.84 15.63 12.72
C LEU A 179 3.45 15.69 13.36
N LEU A 180 2.70 16.76 13.16
CA LEU A 180 1.38 16.96 13.77
C LEU A 180 0.32 17.36 12.73
N PRO A 181 -0.89 16.79 12.73
CA PRO A 181 -2.01 17.30 11.96
C PRO A 181 -2.47 18.66 12.52
N ILE A 182 -2.69 19.64 11.63
CA ILE A 182 -3.12 20.99 12.02
C ILE A 182 -4.49 21.39 11.45
N ALA A 183 -4.91 20.76 10.35
CA ALA A 183 -6.23 20.99 9.76
C ALA A 183 -6.70 19.77 8.95
N ILE A 184 -8.01 19.47 9.02
CA ILE A 184 -8.66 18.42 8.22
C ILE A 184 -9.95 18.97 7.62
N GLN A 185 -10.09 18.92 6.29
CA GLN A 185 -11.34 19.15 5.58
C GLN A 185 -11.82 17.83 4.98
N LEU A 186 -13.06 17.40 5.22
CA LEU A 186 -13.52 16.04 4.89
C LEU A 186 -14.03 15.85 3.46
N LYS A 187 -14.42 16.93 2.79
CA LYS A 187 -14.81 16.94 1.37
C LYS A 187 -13.90 17.87 0.57
N GLN A 188 -13.84 17.65 -0.75
CA GLN A 188 -13.03 18.47 -1.66
C GLN A 188 -13.61 19.87 -1.91
N THR A 189 -14.93 20.05 -1.79
CA THR A 189 -15.57 21.37 -1.99
C THR A 189 -15.71 22.08 -0.64
N PRO A 190 -15.06 23.24 -0.43
CA PRO A 190 -15.19 23.98 0.82
C PRO A 190 -16.60 24.59 0.95
N GLY A 191 -17.06 24.77 2.18
CA GLY A 191 -18.39 25.35 2.43
C GLY A 191 -18.80 25.27 3.90
N PRO A 192 -19.90 25.92 4.29
CA PRO A 192 -20.41 25.89 5.66
C PRO A 192 -20.81 24.48 6.13
N ASP A 193 -21.15 23.58 5.20
CA ASP A 193 -21.48 22.16 5.47
C ASP A 193 -20.26 21.22 5.34
N ASN A 194 -19.06 21.78 5.20
CA ASN A 194 -17.79 21.09 5.14
C ASN A 194 -16.74 21.86 5.97
N PRO A 195 -16.91 21.90 7.30
CA PRO A 195 -16.01 22.65 8.16
C PRO A 195 -14.57 22.10 8.10
N ILE A 196 -13.61 22.99 8.28
CA ILE A 196 -12.22 22.62 8.54
C ILE A 196 -12.10 22.30 10.02
N PHE A 197 -11.89 21.03 10.34
CA PHE A 197 -11.65 20.55 11.70
C PHE A 197 -10.22 20.83 12.12
N LEU A 198 -10.04 21.19 13.38
CA LEU A 198 -8.76 21.61 13.98
C LEU A 198 -8.51 20.81 15.26
N PRO A 199 -7.25 20.62 15.68
CA PRO A 199 -6.93 19.97 16.95
C PRO A 199 -7.44 20.73 18.18
N SER A 200 -7.80 22.02 18.02
CA SER A 200 -8.43 22.84 19.05
C SER A 200 -9.95 22.66 19.18
N ASP A 201 -10.59 21.89 18.29
CA ASP A 201 -12.02 21.59 18.37
C ASP A 201 -12.33 20.60 19.52
N ASP A 202 -13.61 20.35 19.78
CA ASP A 202 -14.00 19.34 20.76
C ASP A 202 -13.39 17.96 20.45
N THR A 203 -13.09 17.21 21.50
CA THR A 203 -12.36 15.94 21.44
C THR A 203 -12.97 14.98 20.41
N TRP A 204 -14.30 14.87 20.36
CA TRP A 204 -14.97 13.95 19.45
C TRP A 204 -15.09 14.46 18.03
N ASP A 205 -15.17 15.77 17.81
CA ASP A 205 -15.18 16.33 16.45
C ASP A 205 -13.82 16.09 15.78
N TRP A 206 -12.73 16.38 16.51
CA TRP A 206 -11.37 16.17 16.01
C TRP A 206 -11.07 14.69 15.79
N LEU A 207 -11.45 13.83 16.75
CA LEU A 207 -11.22 12.39 16.63
C LEU A 207 -12.03 11.77 15.49
N LEU A 208 -13.27 12.23 15.26
CA LEU A 208 -14.09 11.78 14.14
C LEU A 208 -13.49 12.24 12.80
N ALA A 209 -13.01 13.48 12.71
CA ALA A 209 -12.33 13.98 11.50
C ALA A 209 -11.10 13.14 11.16
N LYS A 210 -10.23 12.85 12.13
CA LYS A 210 -9.09 11.93 11.95
C LYS A 210 -9.53 10.53 11.53
N THR A 211 -10.59 10.00 12.13
CA THR A 211 -11.12 8.66 11.79
C THR A 211 -11.63 8.59 10.35
N TRP A 212 -12.24 9.66 9.83
CA TRP A 212 -12.58 9.74 8.41
C TRP A 212 -11.35 9.73 7.50
N VAL A 213 -10.28 10.43 7.89
CA VAL A 213 -9.01 10.35 7.15
C VAL A 213 -8.45 8.93 7.17
N ARG A 214 -8.53 8.22 8.30
CA ARG A 214 -8.13 6.82 8.38
C ARG A 214 -9.01 5.89 7.53
N ASN A 215 -10.30 6.17 7.39
CA ASN A 215 -11.17 5.45 6.44
C ASN A 215 -10.74 5.69 4.98
N SER A 216 -10.44 6.94 4.62
CA SER A 216 -9.97 7.28 3.28
C SER A 216 -8.59 6.67 2.98
N GLU A 217 -7.71 6.61 3.98
CA GLU A 217 -6.43 5.89 3.92
C GLU A 217 -6.64 4.41 3.60
N PHE A 218 -7.59 3.75 4.28
CA PHE A 218 -7.92 2.35 4.00
C PHE A 218 -8.28 2.12 2.53
N TYR A 219 -9.13 2.96 1.95
CA TYR A 219 -9.57 2.77 0.57
C TYR A 219 -8.45 3.00 -0.45
N ILE A 220 -7.64 4.06 -0.28
CA ILE A 220 -6.52 4.29 -1.19
C ILE A 220 -5.47 3.20 -1.03
N HIS A 221 -5.17 2.81 0.21
CA HIS A 221 -4.24 1.72 0.52
C HIS A 221 -4.64 0.43 -0.18
N GLU A 222 -5.84 -0.10 0.08
CA GLU A 222 -6.21 -1.41 -0.43
C GLU A 222 -6.45 -1.41 -1.94
N ALA A 223 -7.17 -0.41 -2.47
CA ALA A 223 -7.54 -0.41 -3.88
C ALA A 223 -6.37 -0.02 -4.79
N VAL A 224 -5.57 0.96 -4.39
CA VAL A 224 -4.54 1.56 -5.24
C VAL A 224 -3.15 1.09 -4.83
N THR A 225 -2.73 1.41 -3.60
CA THR A 225 -1.34 1.18 -3.16
C THR A 225 -1.00 -0.31 -3.09
N HIS A 226 -1.98 -1.15 -2.72
CA HIS A 226 -1.83 -2.58 -2.51
C HIS A 226 -2.31 -3.38 -3.72
N LEU A 227 -3.61 -3.35 -4.05
CA LEU A 227 -4.14 -4.14 -5.16
C LEU A 227 -3.57 -3.70 -6.52
N LEU A 228 -3.70 -2.43 -6.91
CA LEU A 228 -3.21 -2.00 -8.21
C LEU A 228 -1.67 -2.05 -8.29
N HIS A 229 -0.98 -1.29 -7.43
CA HIS A 229 0.47 -1.10 -7.55
C HIS A 229 1.29 -2.30 -7.09
N ALA A 230 0.82 -3.06 -6.10
CA ALA A 230 1.59 -4.16 -5.51
C ALA A 230 1.05 -5.56 -5.84
N HIS A 231 -0.05 -5.68 -6.61
CA HIS A 231 -0.52 -6.97 -7.14
C HIS A 231 -0.71 -6.95 -8.66
N LEU A 232 -1.56 -6.06 -9.19
CA LEU A 232 -1.92 -6.09 -10.62
C LEU A 232 -0.73 -5.72 -11.51
N ILE A 233 0.03 -4.69 -11.15
CA ILE A 233 1.25 -4.31 -11.88
C ILE A 233 2.33 -5.43 -11.83
N PRO A 234 2.63 -6.04 -10.66
CA PRO A 234 3.45 -7.25 -10.61
C PRO A 234 2.96 -8.43 -11.46
N GLU A 235 1.65 -8.66 -11.57
CA GLU A 235 1.10 -9.68 -12.46
C GLU A 235 1.35 -9.35 -13.94
N VAL A 236 1.31 -8.08 -14.33
CA VAL A 236 1.68 -7.66 -15.69
C VAL A 236 3.14 -8.04 -15.97
N PHE A 237 4.04 -7.73 -15.04
CA PHE A 237 5.46 -8.09 -15.17
C PHE A 237 5.65 -9.61 -15.26
N ALA A 238 4.93 -10.37 -14.42
CA ALA A 238 4.98 -11.82 -14.43
C ALA A 238 4.54 -12.40 -15.78
N LEU A 239 3.39 -11.96 -16.29
CA LEU A 239 2.81 -12.50 -17.51
C LEU A 239 3.64 -12.13 -18.74
N ALA A 240 4.08 -10.88 -18.85
CA ALA A 240 4.97 -10.46 -19.93
C ALA A 240 6.30 -11.22 -19.89
N THR A 241 6.89 -11.42 -18.70
CA THR A 241 8.14 -12.20 -18.53
C THR A 241 7.98 -13.63 -19.06
N LEU A 242 6.88 -14.30 -18.72
CA LEU A 242 6.62 -15.68 -19.17
C LEU A 242 6.29 -15.79 -20.67
N ARG A 243 5.84 -14.70 -21.29
CA ARG A 243 5.44 -14.68 -22.70
C ARG A 243 6.56 -14.25 -23.64
N GLN A 244 7.40 -13.32 -23.22
CA GLN A 244 8.38 -12.64 -24.08
C GLN A 244 9.83 -13.05 -23.83
N LEU A 245 10.17 -13.52 -22.61
CA LEU A 245 11.55 -13.88 -22.28
C LEU A 245 11.71 -15.41 -22.18
N PRO A 246 12.53 -16.05 -23.02
CA PRO A 246 12.76 -17.49 -22.94
C PRO A 246 13.57 -17.86 -21.69
N ARG A 247 13.51 -19.14 -21.28
CA ARG A 247 14.16 -19.63 -20.04
C ARG A 247 15.68 -19.43 -19.98
N CYS A 248 16.33 -19.34 -21.13
CA CYS A 248 17.77 -19.09 -21.23
C CYS A 248 18.12 -17.60 -21.14
N HIS A 249 17.15 -16.70 -21.34
CA HIS A 249 17.38 -15.26 -21.33
C HIS A 249 17.87 -14.79 -19.94
N PRO A 250 18.90 -13.95 -19.85
CA PRO A 250 19.43 -13.48 -18.56
C PRO A 250 18.38 -12.81 -17.68
N LEU A 251 17.52 -11.98 -18.27
CA LEU A 251 16.43 -11.33 -17.54
C LEU A 251 15.33 -12.30 -17.09
N PHE A 252 15.08 -13.39 -17.82
CA PHE A 252 14.17 -14.43 -17.32
C PHE A 252 14.76 -15.07 -16.05
N LYS A 253 16.04 -15.47 -16.09
CA LYS A 253 16.74 -16.07 -14.94
C LYS A 253 16.74 -15.14 -13.72
N LEU A 254 16.90 -13.83 -13.96
CA LEU A 254 16.87 -12.80 -12.93
C LEU A 254 15.47 -12.59 -12.34
N LEU A 255 14.43 -12.51 -13.19
CA LEU A 255 13.07 -12.11 -12.78
C LEU A 255 12.20 -13.27 -12.30
N ILE A 256 12.46 -14.51 -12.74
CA ILE A 256 11.61 -15.66 -12.40
C ILE A 256 11.42 -15.89 -10.87
N PRO A 257 12.41 -15.66 -9.98
CA PRO A 257 12.18 -15.77 -8.54
C PRO A 257 11.26 -14.66 -8.00
N HIS A 258 11.20 -13.51 -8.68
CA HIS A 258 10.46 -12.32 -8.27
C HIS A 258 9.01 -12.28 -8.76
N ILE A 259 8.60 -13.25 -9.58
CA ILE A 259 7.22 -13.38 -10.08
C ILE A 259 6.54 -14.67 -9.61
N ARG A 260 7.23 -15.43 -8.75
CA ARG A 260 6.73 -16.69 -8.19
C ARG A 260 5.39 -16.42 -7.51
N TYR A 261 4.40 -17.24 -7.83
CA TYR A 261 3.08 -17.25 -7.19
C TYR A 261 2.19 -16.02 -7.40
N THR A 262 2.68 -14.94 -8.02
CA THR A 262 1.92 -13.72 -8.30
C THR A 262 0.68 -13.98 -9.15
N LEU A 263 0.80 -14.79 -10.21
CA LEU A 263 -0.34 -15.19 -11.05
C LEU A 263 -1.40 -16.00 -10.27
N HIS A 264 -0.97 -16.85 -9.33
CA HIS A 264 -1.88 -17.63 -8.52
C HIS A 264 -2.66 -16.77 -7.54
N ILE A 265 -1.97 -15.92 -6.77
CA ILE A 265 -2.62 -15.11 -5.74
C ILE A 265 -3.58 -14.09 -6.35
N ASN A 266 -3.24 -13.51 -7.50
CA ASN A 266 -4.14 -12.57 -8.18
C ASN A 266 -5.35 -13.27 -8.81
N THR A 267 -5.19 -14.48 -9.34
CA THR A 267 -6.32 -15.30 -9.79
C THR A 267 -7.24 -15.64 -8.60
N LEU A 268 -6.67 -16.01 -7.46
CA LEU A 268 -7.43 -16.26 -6.22
C LEU A 268 -8.16 -15.01 -5.72
N ALA A 269 -7.53 -13.84 -5.80
CA ALA A 269 -8.15 -12.57 -5.42
C ALA A 269 -9.34 -12.24 -6.33
N ARG A 270 -9.22 -12.43 -7.66
CA ARG A 270 -10.35 -12.29 -8.58
C ARG A 270 -11.48 -13.27 -8.26
N GLU A 271 -11.16 -14.51 -7.89
CA GLU A 271 -12.15 -15.54 -7.58
C GLU A 271 -12.88 -15.32 -6.24
N LEU A 272 -12.17 -14.88 -5.20
CA LEU A 272 -12.66 -14.90 -3.81
C LEU A 272 -12.70 -13.55 -3.08
N LEU A 273 -12.03 -12.51 -3.60
CA LEU A 273 -11.87 -11.22 -2.92
C LEU A 273 -12.66 -10.11 -3.61
N VAL A 274 -12.32 -9.83 -4.88
CA VAL A 274 -12.79 -8.63 -5.60
C VAL A 274 -13.99 -8.89 -6.52
N ALA A 275 -14.32 -10.13 -6.85
CA ALA A 275 -15.50 -10.43 -7.64
C ALA A 275 -16.82 -10.00 -6.93
N PRO A 276 -17.90 -9.74 -7.68
CA PRO A 276 -19.20 -9.39 -7.11
C PRO A 276 -19.69 -10.41 -6.07
N GLY A 277 -20.25 -9.94 -4.96
CA GLY A 277 -20.75 -10.77 -3.87
C GLY A 277 -19.66 -11.48 -3.05
N LYS A 278 -18.38 -11.12 -3.23
CA LYS A 278 -17.25 -11.65 -2.45
C LYS A 278 -16.87 -10.71 -1.31
N LEU A 279 -15.69 -10.91 -0.73
CA LEU A 279 -15.30 -10.31 0.55
C LEU A 279 -15.30 -8.77 0.51
N ILE A 280 -14.75 -8.14 -0.53
CA ILE A 280 -14.72 -6.67 -0.64
C ILE A 280 -16.15 -6.11 -0.69
N ASP A 281 -17.00 -6.70 -1.52
CA ASP A 281 -18.41 -6.33 -1.67
C ASP A 281 -19.23 -6.54 -0.39
N LYS A 282 -18.87 -7.53 0.44
CA LYS A 282 -19.58 -7.87 1.68
C LYS A 282 -19.11 -7.13 2.93
N SER A 283 -17.96 -6.44 2.88
CA SER A 283 -17.34 -5.93 4.10
C SER A 283 -16.74 -4.53 4.01
N THR A 284 -16.68 -3.91 2.83
CA THR A 284 -16.13 -2.56 2.63
C THR A 284 -17.20 -1.56 2.20
N GLY A 285 -17.02 -0.30 2.58
CA GLY A 285 -17.99 0.76 2.28
C GLY A 285 -18.00 1.25 0.85
N LEU A 286 -17.00 0.90 0.04
CA LEU A 286 -16.96 1.16 -1.41
C LEU A 286 -17.42 -0.04 -2.25
N GLY A 287 -17.29 -1.26 -1.73
CA GLY A 287 -17.56 -2.48 -2.47
C GLY A 287 -16.69 -2.60 -3.73
N THR A 288 -17.02 -3.57 -4.59
CA THR A 288 -16.27 -3.78 -5.85
C THR A 288 -16.38 -2.57 -6.79
N GLY A 289 -17.55 -1.91 -6.81
CA GLY A 289 -17.80 -0.74 -7.66
C GLY A 289 -16.85 0.41 -7.36
N GLY A 290 -16.80 0.87 -6.11
CA GLY A 290 -15.93 2.00 -5.74
C GLY A 290 -14.44 1.66 -5.79
N PHE A 291 -14.03 0.41 -5.51
CA PHE A 291 -12.65 -0.04 -5.75
C PHE A 291 -12.29 0.05 -7.24
N SER A 292 -13.21 -0.35 -8.12
CA SER A 292 -13.01 -0.26 -9.56
C SER A 292 -12.88 1.19 -10.05
N ASP A 293 -13.69 2.11 -9.53
CA ASP A 293 -13.57 3.54 -9.85
C ASP A 293 -12.19 4.09 -9.46
N LEU A 294 -11.71 3.76 -8.26
CA LEU A 294 -10.41 4.20 -7.78
C LEU A 294 -9.27 3.68 -8.66
N ILE A 295 -9.32 2.41 -9.05
CA ILE A 295 -8.32 1.82 -9.93
C ILE A 295 -8.33 2.50 -11.29
N LYS A 296 -9.50 2.71 -11.90
CA LYS A 296 -9.63 3.41 -13.19
C LYS A 296 -9.07 4.83 -13.13
N ARG A 297 -9.46 5.60 -12.11
CA ARG A 297 -8.97 6.97 -11.89
C ARG A 297 -7.48 6.99 -11.66
N ASN A 298 -6.93 6.05 -10.88
CA ASN A 298 -5.49 6.00 -10.66
C ASN A 298 -4.74 5.63 -11.94
N MET A 299 -5.25 4.68 -12.73
CA MET A 299 -4.68 4.32 -14.03
C MET A 299 -4.62 5.49 -15.02
N GLU A 300 -5.49 6.49 -14.90
CA GLU A 300 -5.47 7.70 -15.75
C GLU A 300 -4.32 8.65 -15.42
N GLN A 301 -3.85 8.62 -14.16
CA GLN A 301 -2.81 9.51 -13.65
C GLN A 301 -1.55 8.76 -13.16
N LEU A 302 -1.50 7.43 -13.33
CA LEU A 302 -0.38 6.59 -12.90
C LEU A 302 0.87 6.99 -13.69
N ASN A 303 1.96 7.30 -13.00
CA ASN A 303 3.21 7.69 -13.63
C ASN A 303 4.35 6.72 -13.27
N TYR A 304 5.22 6.39 -14.21
CA TYR A 304 6.38 5.53 -14.00
C TYR A 304 7.26 5.98 -12.84
N SER A 305 7.39 7.30 -12.64
CA SER A 305 8.19 7.88 -11.55
C SER A 305 7.68 7.47 -10.18
N VAL A 306 6.37 7.22 -9.99
CA VAL A 306 5.83 6.78 -8.69
C VAL A 306 6.17 5.33 -8.36
N LEU A 307 6.59 4.55 -9.36
CA LEU A 307 7.08 3.17 -9.18
C LEU A 307 8.59 3.14 -8.89
N CYS A 308 9.30 4.25 -9.12
CA CYS A 308 10.72 4.37 -8.83
C CYS A 308 10.90 5.14 -7.52
N LEU A 309 11.30 4.46 -6.44
CA LEU A 309 11.27 5.04 -5.09
C LEU A 309 12.06 6.37 -4.96
N PRO A 310 13.29 6.51 -5.48
CA PRO A 310 14.00 7.79 -5.39
C PRO A 310 13.24 8.94 -6.06
N GLU A 311 12.67 8.69 -7.23
CA GLU A 311 11.90 9.67 -8.00
C GLU A 311 10.59 10.02 -7.30
N ASP A 312 9.87 9.03 -6.73
CA ASP A 312 8.67 9.25 -5.92
C ASP A 312 8.96 10.13 -4.69
N ILE A 313 9.99 9.79 -3.91
CA ILE A 313 10.39 10.53 -2.71
C ILE A 313 10.75 11.99 -3.05
N ARG A 314 11.47 12.20 -4.15
CA ARG A 314 11.80 13.53 -4.65
C ARG A 314 10.57 14.29 -5.13
N ALA A 315 9.71 13.66 -5.93
CA ALA A 315 8.51 14.28 -6.50
C ALA A 315 7.54 14.75 -5.40
N ARG A 316 7.47 14.00 -4.29
CA ARG A 316 6.69 14.38 -3.11
C ARG A 316 7.41 15.41 -2.21
N GLY A 317 8.68 15.69 -2.44
CA GLY A 317 9.46 16.66 -1.66
C GLY A 317 9.68 16.21 -0.21
N VAL A 318 9.83 14.90 0.02
CA VAL A 318 9.94 14.28 1.37
C VAL A 318 11.31 13.64 1.59
N GLU A 319 12.34 14.12 0.90
CA GLU A 319 13.73 13.64 1.02
C GLU A 319 14.33 13.92 2.41
N ASP A 320 13.88 14.99 3.07
CA ASP A 320 14.49 15.55 4.28
C ASP A 320 13.61 15.44 5.54
N ILE A 321 12.36 14.99 5.43
CA ILE A 321 11.48 14.85 6.60
C ILE A 321 12.04 13.83 7.60
N PRO A 322 12.17 14.17 8.90
CA PRO A 322 12.69 13.26 9.91
C PRO A 322 11.77 12.05 10.18
N GLY A 323 12.37 10.94 10.64
CA GLY A 323 11.61 9.78 11.12
C GLY A 323 10.80 9.04 10.05
N TYR A 324 11.16 9.18 8.77
CA TYR A 324 10.48 8.54 7.65
C TYR A 324 11.16 7.22 7.26
N TYR A 325 10.93 6.19 8.07
CA TYR A 325 11.66 4.92 7.99
C TYR A 325 11.31 4.09 6.74
N TYR A 326 10.10 4.24 6.19
CA TYR A 326 9.77 3.67 4.88
C TYR A 326 10.73 4.17 3.79
N ARG A 327 10.99 5.48 3.76
CA ARG A 327 11.98 6.08 2.84
C ARG A 327 13.37 5.57 3.17
N ASP A 328 13.80 5.68 4.42
CA ASP A 328 15.20 5.39 4.81
C ASP A 328 15.59 3.93 4.52
N ASP A 329 14.71 3.00 4.85
CA ASP A 329 14.94 1.57 4.63
C ASP A 329 14.74 1.22 3.14
N GLY A 330 13.68 1.77 2.52
CA GLY A 330 13.36 1.56 1.11
C GLY A 330 14.46 2.04 0.17
N MET A 331 15.07 3.20 0.44
CA MET A 331 16.15 3.77 -0.37
C MET A 331 17.42 2.91 -0.31
N GLN A 332 17.73 2.32 0.85
CA GLN A 332 18.85 1.40 0.99
C GLN A 332 18.62 0.11 0.20
N ILE A 333 17.40 -0.44 0.24
CA ILE A 333 17.02 -1.65 -0.49
C ILE A 333 16.99 -1.38 -1.99
N TRP A 334 16.42 -0.25 -2.42
CA TRP A 334 16.45 0.20 -3.82
C TRP A 334 17.88 0.29 -4.34
N GLY A 335 18.78 0.91 -3.57
CA GLY A 335 20.21 0.98 -3.92
C GLY A 335 20.87 -0.39 -4.02
N ALA A 336 20.54 -1.32 -3.13
CA ALA A 336 21.06 -2.70 -3.17
C ALA A 336 20.57 -3.46 -4.41
N ILE A 337 19.28 -3.36 -4.74
CA ILE A 337 18.70 -3.96 -5.95
C ILE A 337 19.31 -3.31 -7.20
N LYS A 338 19.39 -1.97 -7.26
CA LYS A 338 19.98 -1.26 -8.41
C LYS A 338 21.43 -1.68 -8.67
N SER A 339 22.23 -1.81 -7.61
CA SER A 339 23.61 -2.31 -7.72
C SER A 339 23.66 -3.73 -8.25
N PHE A 340 22.84 -4.63 -7.70
CA PHE A 340 22.75 -6.03 -8.15
C PHE A 340 22.35 -6.13 -9.62
N VAL A 341 21.30 -5.42 -10.02
CA VAL A 341 20.81 -5.36 -11.40
C VAL A 341 21.88 -4.78 -12.33
N SER A 342 22.55 -3.70 -11.92
CA SER A 342 23.62 -3.08 -12.72
C SER A 342 24.78 -4.04 -12.98
N GLU A 343 25.17 -4.85 -12.00
CA GLU A 343 26.19 -5.89 -12.19
C GLU A 343 25.72 -6.96 -13.18
N ILE A 344 24.49 -7.47 -13.04
CA ILE A 344 23.93 -8.46 -13.97
C ILE A 344 23.82 -7.91 -15.39
N VAL A 345 23.27 -6.71 -15.57
CA VAL A 345 23.17 -6.06 -16.89
C VAL A 345 24.55 -5.88 -17.50
N SER A 346 25.56 -5.48 -16.72
CA SER A 346 26.93 -5.30 -17.23
C SER A 346 27.61 -6.61 -17.65
N ILE A 347 27.20 -7.76 -17.09
CA ILE A 347 27.71 -9.08 -17.48
C ILE A 347 27.20 -9.48 -18.87
N TYR A 348 25.93 -9.19 -19.17
CA TYR A 348 25.26 -9.71 -20.36
C TYR A 348 25.08 -8.69 -21.49
N TYR A 349 25.04 -7.39 -21.19
CA TYR A 349 24.87 -6.30 -22.15
C TYR A 349 26.14 -5.43 -22.21
N PRO A 350 27.04 -5.65 -23.18
CA PRO A 350 28.30 -4.91 -23.29
C PRO A 350 28.11 -3.42 -23.65
N SER A 351 26.99 -3.06 -24.29
CA SER A 351 26.73 -1.70 -24.78
C SER A 351 25.24 -1.36 -24.81
N ASP A 352 24.90 -0.09 -25.00
CA ASP A 352 23.52 0.35 -25.21
C ASP A 352 22.93 -0.25 -26.50
N THR A 353 23.75 -0.39 -27.55
CA THR A 353 23.35 -1.08 -28.80
C THR A 353 22.91 -2.53 -28.53
N SER A 354 23.59 -3.26 -27.64
CA SER A 354 23.16 -4.63 -27.30
C SER A 354 21.81 -4.70 -26.59
N VAL A 355 21.37 -3.60 -25.94
CA VAL A 355 20.03 -3.47 -25.35
C VAL A 355 18.99 -3.18 -26.45
N GLN A 356 19.32 -2.28 -27.39
CA GLN A 356 18.46 -1.93 -28.52
C GLN A 356 18.20 -3.11 -29.45
N ASP A 357 19.23 -3.92 -29.71
CA ASP A 357 19.17 -5.05 -30.63
C ASP A 357 18.38 -6.25 -30.07
N ASP A 358 18.21 -6.32 -28.74
CA ASP A 358 17.49 -7.40 -28.05
C ASP A 358 15.98 -7.32 -28.29
N GLN A 359 15.51 -8.01 -29.33
CA GLN A 359 14.11 -8.00 -29.73
C GLN A 359 13.16 -8.62 -28.69
N GLU A 360 13.64 -9.58 -27.89
CA GLU A 360 12.86 -10.22 -26.83
C GLU A 360 12.63 -9.24 -25.68
N LEU A 361 13.68 -8.51 -25.28
CA LEU A 361 13.58 -7.41 -24.33
C LEU A 361 12.63 -6.31 -24.84
N GLN A 362 12.79 -5.84 -26.08
CA GLN A 362 11.91 -4.79 -26.61
C GLN A 362 10.46 -5.26 -26.73
N ALA A 363 10.21 -6.54 -27.03
CA ALA A 363 8.86 -7.11 -27.01
C ALA A 363 8.28 -7.17 -25.58
N TRP A 364 9.11 -7.55 -24.60
CA TRP A 364 8.74 -7.57 -23.18
C TRP A 364 8.31 -6.19 -22.67
N VAL A 365 9.11 -5.15 -22.92
CA VAL A 365 8.80 -3.76 -22.51
C VAL A 365 7.52 -3.25 -23.20
N ARG A 366 7.39 -3.47 -24.52
CA ARG A 366 6.19 -3.09 -25.28
C ARG A 366 4.94 -3.78 -24.77
N GLU A 367 5.02 -5.06 -24.43
CA GLU A 367 3.88 -5.80 -23.91
C GLU A 367 3.45 -5.27 -22.54
N ILE A 368 4.39 -4.96 -21.63
CA ILE A 368 4.08 -4.33 -20.34
C ILE A 368 3.38 -2.97 -20.55
N PHE A 369 3.92 -2.13 -21.44
CA PHE A 369 3.33 -0.83 -21.75
C PHE A 369 1.91 -0.95 -22.32
N SER A 370 1.72 -1.84 -23.30
CA SER A 370 0.43 -2.04 -23.98
C SER A 370 -0.61 -2.67 -23.06
N GLU A 371 -0.27 -3.74 -22.35
CA GLU A 371 -1.23 -4.55 -21.61
C GLU A 371 -1.40 -4.08 -20.16
N GLY A 372 -0.33 -3.62 -19.53
CA GLY A 372 -0.35 -3.14 -18.15
C GLY A 372 -0.74 -1.67 -18.02
N PHE A 373 -0.16 -0.82 -18.86
CA PHE A 373 -0.37 0.63 -18.84
C PHE A 373 -1.32 1.11 -19.94
N LEU A 374 -1.96 0.18 -20.64
CA LEU A 374 -3.00 0.42 -21.65
C LEU A 374 -2.51 1.32 -22.80
N GLY A 375 -1.21 1.27 -23.11
CA GLY A 375 -0.59 2.10 -24.14
C GLY A 375 -0.63 3.61 -23.84
N ARG A 376 -0.84 4.01 -22.58
CA ARG A 376 -1.00 5.42 -22.19
C ARG A 376 0.36 6.11 -22.09
N GLU A 377 0.69 6.94 -23.07
CA GLU A 377 1.93 7.75 -23.05
C GLU A 377 2.02 8.68 -21.84
N SER A 378 0.88 9.18 -21.33
CA SER A 378 0.82 10.00 -20.11
C SER A 378 1.37 9.30 -18.87
N SER A 379 1.46 7.96 -18.89
CA SER A 379 2.08 7.22 -17.81
C SER A 379 3.59 7.42 -17.71
N GLY A 380 4.25 7.89 -18.77
CA GLY A 380 5.71 7.96 -18.83
C GLY A 380 6.41 6.60 -18.72
N MET A 381 5.66 5.49 -18.78
CA MET A 381 6.22 4.15 -18.77
C MET A 381 6.93 3.90 -20.11
N PRO A 382 8.21 3.48 -20.11
CA PRO A 382 8.92 3.21 -21.35
C PRO A 382 8.21 2.14 -22.18
N SER A 383 8.02 2.42 -23.47
CA SER A 383 7.57 1.45 -24.46
C SER A 383 8.75 0.72 -25.12
N LEU A 384 9.95 1.29 -25.04
CA LEU A 384 11.22 0.74 -25.51
C LEU A 384 12.33 1.11 -24.52
N LEU A 385 13.46 0.41 -24.57
CA LEU A 385 14.64 0.70 -23.75
C LEU A 385 15.89 0.78 -24.64
N ASP A 386 16.51 1.96 -24.69
CA ASP A 386 17.65 2.20 -25.60
C ASP A 386 19.02 2.15 -24.93
N THR A 387 19.07 2.17 -23.59
CA THR A 387 20.33 2.24 -22.84
C THR A 387 20.37 1.24 -21.70
N ARG A 388 21.59 0.84 -21.31
CA ARG A 388 21.80 -0.01 -20.13
C ARG A 388 21.33 0.66 -18.85
N GLU A 389 21.47 1.98 -18.75
CA GLU A 389 20.99 2.74 -17.60
C GLU A 389 19.46 2.64 -17.46
N ALA A 390 18.73 2.84 -18.56
CA ALA A 390 17.27 2.70 -18.59
C ALA A 390 16.85 1.26 -18.24
N LEU A 391 17.55 0.25 -18.79
CA LEU A 391 17.31 -1.15 -18.44
C LEU A 391 17.53 -1.44 -16.96
N VAL A 392 18.62 -0.94 -16.37
CA VAL A 392 18.90 -1.10 -14.95
C VAL A 392 17.81 -0.49 -14.10
N GLN A 393 17.36 0.74 -14.41
CA GLN A 393 16.29 1.40 -13.67
C GLN A 393 14.97 0.62 -13.79
N TYR A 394 14.62 0.18 -15.00
CA TYR A 394 13.40 -0.57 -15.26
C TYR A 394 13.35 -1.90 -14.50
N ILE A 395 14.43 -2.68 -14.55
CA ILE A 395 14.50 -3.97 -13.83
C ILE A 395 14.56 -3.77 -12.32
N THR A 396 15.22 -2.70 -11.84
CA THR A 396 15.20 -2.31 -10.42
C THR A 396 13.78 -2.03 -9.96
N MET A 397 13.02 -1.25 -10.73
CA MET A 397 11.61 -0.95 -10.46
C MET A 397 10.77 -2.24 -10.38
N VAL A 398 10.93 -3.16 -11.34
CA VAL A 398 10.19 -4.44 -11.36
C VAL A 398 10.48 -5.24 -10.09
N ILE A 399 11.77 -5.48 -9.78
CA ILE A 399 12.17 -6.28 -8.62
C ILE A 399 11.72 -5.62 -7.31
N PHE A 400 11.91 -4.30 -7.17
CA PHE A 400 11.48 -3.57 -5.97
C PHE A 400 9.96 -3.62 -5.79
N THR A 401 9.19 -3.45 -6.86
CA THR A 401 7.73 -3.49 -6.83
C THR A 401 7.22 -4.86 -6.41
N CYS A 402 7.81 -5.93 -6.96
CA CYS A 402 7.43 -7.30 -6.64
C CYS A 402 7.86 -7.77 -5.23
N SER A 403 8.77 -7.06 -4.56
CA SER A 403 9.33 -7.47 -3.28
C SER A 403 9.08 -6.40 -2.19
N ALA A 404 10.02 -5.47 -2.02
CA ALA A 404 10.02 -4.46 -0.97
C ALA A 404 8.77 -3.58 -0.97
N LYS A 405 8.28 -3.14 -2.13
CA LYS A 405 7.06 -2.31 -2.19
C LYS A 405 5.85 -3.05 -1.65
N HIS A 406 5.67 -4.31 -2.07
CA HIS A 406 4.58 -5.16 -1.57
C HIS A 406 4.73 -5.43 -0.08
N ALA A 407 5.91 -5.83 0.40
CA ALA A 407 6.16 -6.08 1.82
C ALA A 407 5.83 -4.85 2.69
N ALA A 408 6.30 -3.67 2.29
CA ALA A 408 6.07 -2.41 3.03
C ALA A 408 4.59 -2.06 3.20
N VAL A 409 3.72 -2.44 2.26
CA VAL A 409 2.29 -2.09 2.27
C VAL A 409 1.38 -3.27 2.61
N SER A 410 1.93 -4.47 2.77
CA SER A 410 1.19 -5.68 3.13
C SER A 410 1.39 -6.08 4.60
N SER A 411 2.64 -6.08 5.09
CA SER A 411 2.97 -6.66 6.41
C SER A 411 2.34 -5.94 7.60
N GLY A 412 2.04 -4.65 7.47
CA GLY A 412 1.44 -3.84 8.54
C GLY A 412 -0.10 -3.82 8.58
N GLN A 413 -0.76 -4.54 7.66
CA GLN A 413 -2.23 -4.50 7.51
C GLN A 413 -2.95 -4.87 8.83
N PHE A 414 -2.61 -6.02 9.41
CA PHE A 414 -3.22 -6.49 10.67
C PHE A 414 -2.87 -5.58 11.85
N ASP A 415 -1.61 -5.16 11.95
CA ASP A 415 -1.14 -4.27 13.01
C ASP A 415 -1.95 -2.97 13.05
N SER A 416 -2.34 -2.46 11.88
CA SER A 416 -3.07 -1.21 11.75
C SER A 416 -4.59 -1.36 11.90
N CYS A 417 -5.16 -2.52 11.56
CA CYS A 417 -6.61 -2.69 11.41
C CYS A 417 -7.32 -3.38 12.57
N VAL A 418 -6.62 -4.20 13.37
CA VAL A 418 -7.27 -4.97 14.45
C VAL A 418 -7.90 -4.05 15.50
N TRP A 419 -7.28 -2.89 15.72
CA TRP A 419 -7.95 -1.77 16.37
C TRP A 419 -8.74 -0.97 15.32
N MET A 420 -9.96 -1.42 15.08
CA MET A 420 -10.81 -0.92 13.98
C MET A 420 -10.97 0.61 13.91
N PRO A 421 -11.08 1.39 15.02
CA PRO A 421 -11.11 2.86 14.93
C PRO A 421 -9.89 3.50 14.25
N ASN A 422 -8.74 2.82 14.20
CA ASN A 422 -7.54 3.32 13.53
C ASN A 422 -7.55 3.10 12.01
N LEU A 423 -8.38 2.18 11.51
CA LEU A 423 -8.48 1.87 10.08
C LEU A 423 -9.86 1.27 9.74
N PRO A 424 -10.94 2.05 9.84
CA PRO A 424 -12.28 1.53 9.60
C PRO A 424 -12.49 1.24 8.10
N PRO A 425 -12.97 0.04 7.71
CA PRO A 425 -13.20 -0.34 6.31
C PRO A 425 -14.49 0.24 5.70
N THR A 426 -15.31 0.90 6.52
CA THR A 426 -16.57 1.53 6.12
C THR A 426 -17.01 2.55 7.17
N MET A 427 -17.92 3.46 6.79
CA MET A 427 -18.57 4.41 7.70
C MET A 427 -20.09 4.37 7.45
N GLN A 428 -20.89 4.26 8.51
CA GLN A 428 -22.34 4.08 8.47
C GLN A 428 -23.16 5.38 8.50
N LEU A 429 -22.52 6.51 8.81
CA LEU A 429 -23.11 7.84 8.77
C LEU A 429 -22.29 8.75 7.85
N PRO A 430 -22.88 9.81 7.27
CA PRO A 430 -22.14 10.76 6.44
C PRO A 430 -21.11 11.56 7.27
N PRO A 431 -20.10 12.16 6.61
CA PRO A 431 -19.19 13.10 7.28
C PRO A 431 -19.95 14.24 7.98
N PRO A 432 -19.49 14.68 9.17
CA PRO A 432 -20.13 15.78 9.91
C PRO A 432 -20.14 17.07 9.09
N THR A 433 -21.28 17.76 9.10
CA THR A 433 -21.49 19.04 8.38
C THR A 433 -21.34 20.27 9.28
N SER A 434 -21.13 20.08 10.58
CA SER A 434 -20.94 21.15 11.56
C SER A 434 -20.11 20.66 12.74
N LYS A 435 -19.50 21.59 13.47
CA LYS A 435 -18.76 21.31 14.71
C LYS A 435 -19.69 21.31 15.93
N GLY A 436 -19.23 20.73 17.03
CA GLY A 436 -19.90 20.67 18.32
C GLY A 436 -20.95 19.57 18.46
N GLN A 437 -21.05 18.67 17.48
CA GLN A 437 -22.12 17.65 17.41
C GLN A 437 -21.62 16.21 17.65
N ALA A 438 -20.33 15.93 17.45
CA ALA A 438 -19.82 14.58 17.68
C ALA A 438 -19.84 14.23 19.17
N ARG A 439 -20.23 13.00 19.49
CA ARG A 439 -20.33 12.44 20.84
C ARG A 439 -19.83 10.99 20.81
N PRO A 440 -19.44 10.38 21.94
CA PRO A 440 -19.00 8.98 21.97
C PRO A 440 -19.99 8.02 21.29
N GLU A 441 -21.29 8.25 21.48
CA GLU A 441 -22.37 7.42 20.92
C GLU A 441 -22.47 7.56 19.40
N SER A 442 -22.41 8.79 18.88
CA SER A 442 -22.46 9.04 17.44
C SER A 442 -21.18 8.61 16.74
N PHE A 443 -20.02 8.66 17.42
CA PHE A 443 -18.77 8.09 16.93
C PHE A 443 -18.90 6.58 16.70
N ILE A 444 -19.38 5.83 17.71
CA ILE A 444 -19.60 4.38 17.57
C ILE A 444 -20.67 4.07 16.51
N ALA A 445 -21.72 4.89 16.41
CA ALA A 445 -22.76 4.72 15.40
C ALA A 445 -22.25 4.95 13.96
N THR A 446 -21.21 5.77 13.79
CA THR A 446 -20.56 6.01 12.50
C THR A 446 -19.66 4.84 12.10
N LEU A 447 -19.03 4.18 13.07
CA LEU A 447 -18.11 3.08 12.81
C LEU A 447 -18.81 1.83 12.23
N PRO A 448 -18.06 0.90 11.59
CA PRO A 448 -18.58 -0.36 11.05
C PRO A 448 -19.36 -1.23 12.04
N ALA A 449 -20.31 -2.00 11.50
CA ALA A 449 -20.97 -3.08 12.22
C ALA A 449 -19.98 -4.19 12.62
N VAL A 450 -20.33 -4.97 13.65
CA VAL A 450 -19.47 -6.01 14.23
C VAL A 450 -19.04 -7.05 13.19
N ASN A 451 -19.96 -7.52 12.34
CA ASN A 451 -19.67 -8.49 11.30
C ASN A 451 -18.70 -7.93 10.24
N SER A 452 -18.94 -6.71 9.74
CA SER A 452 -18.06 -6.04 8.78
C SER A 452 -16.66 -5.85 9.34
N SER A 453 -16.53 -5.39 10.60
CA SER A 453 -15.22 -5.31 11.28
C SER A 453 -14.53 -6.68 11.35
N SER A 454 -15.29 -7.73 11.67
CA SER A 454 -14.74 -9.07 11.90
C SER A 454 -14.29 -9.76 10.60
N TYR A 455 -15.06 -9.63 9.51
CA TYR A 455 -14.66 -10.12 8.19
C TYR A 455 -13.39 -9.42 7.71
N HIS A 456 -13.33 -8.10 7.88
CA HIS A 456 -12.18 -7.30 7.51
C HIS A 456 -10.90 -7.70 8.27
N ILE A 457 -11.01 -7.90 9.59
CA ILE A 457 -9.88 -8.31 10.42
C ILE A 457 -9.38 -9.72 10.06
N ILE A 458 -10.28 -10.67 9.75
CA ILE A 458 -9.85 -11.98 9.24
C ILE A 458 -9.06 -11.82 7.95
N ALA A 459 -9.59 -11.01 7.02
CA ALA A 459 -8.95 -10.78 5.72
C ALA A 459 -7.54 -10.23 5.91
N LEU A 460 -7.40 -9.10 6.61
CA LEU A 460 -6.11 -8.46 6.79
C LEU A 460 -5.14 -9.28 7.64
N TRP A 461 -5.62 -10.03 8.64
CA TRP A 461 -4.78 -10.99 9.35
C TRP A 461 -4.21 -12.07 8.43
N LEU A 462 -5.04 -12.63 7.55
CA LEU A 462 -4.63 -13.65 6.60
C LEU A 462 -3.63 -13.08 5.59
N LEU A 463 -3.85 -11.85 5.14
CA LEU A 463 -3.06 -11.15 4.13
C LEU A 463 -1.79 -10.48 4.69
N SER A 464 -1.59 -10.41 6.01
CA SER A 464 -0.39 -9.79 6.59
C SER A 464 0.80 -10.73 6.74
N ALA A 465 0.61 -12.03 6.51
CA ALA A 465 1.59 -13.04 6.89
C ALA A 465 1.75 -14.15 5.84
N GLU A 466 2.92 -14.15 5.20
CA GLU A 466 3.35 -15.15 4.22
C GLU A 466 2.98 -16.57 4.68
N PRO A 467 2.08 -17.26 3.97
CA PRO A 467 1.73 -18.63 4.29
C PRO A 467 2.83 -19.55 3.77
N GLY A 468 3.28 -20.47 4.61
CA GLY A 468 4.22 -21.49 4.17
C GLY A 468 5.66 -21.12 4.38
N ASP A 469 6.47 -21.59 3.43
CA ASP A 469 7.91 -21.50 3.52
C ASP A 469 8.32 -20.20 2.82
N GLN A 470 8.85 -19.29 3.62
CA GLN A 470 9.28 -17.96 3.19
C GLN A 470 10.44 -18.05 2.20
N ARG A 471 10.49 -17.12 1.24
CA ARG A 471 11.59 -16.92 0.31
C ARG A 471 12.07 -15.47 0.40
N PRO A 472 12.89 -15.15 1.41
CA PRO A 472 13.38 -13.80 1.64
C PRO A 472 14.11 -13.22 0.41
N LEU A 473 14.08 -11.91 0.26
CA LEU A 473 14.72 -11.19 -0.83
C LEU A 473 16.19 -11.59 -0.96
N GLY A 474 16.60 -11.98 -2.17
CA GLY A 474 17.96 -12.44 -2.44
C GLY A 474 18.22 -13.92 -2.14
N HIS A 475 17.25 -14.65 -1.56
CA HIS A 475 17.33 -16.10 -1.37
C HIS A 475 16.80 -16.83 -2.61
N TYR A 476 17.71 -17.32 -3.45
CA TYR A 476 17.41 -17.98 -4.73
C TYR A 476 17.83 -19.47 -4.70
N PRO A 477 17.00 -20.37 -4.16
CA PRO A 477 17.33 -21.80 -4.10
C PRO A 477 17.27 -22.48 -5.48
N ASP A 478 16.53 -21.91 -6.42
CA ASP A 478 16.44 -22.40 -7.79
C ASP A 478 17.58 -21.76 -8.61
N GLU A 479 18.63 -22.53 -8.89
CA GLU A 479 19.86 -22.05 -9.55
C GLU A 479 19.66 -21.86 -11.07
N HIS A 480 19.02 -20.77 -11.45
CA HIS A 480 18.85 -20.40 -12.87
C HIS A 480 20.13 -19.83 -13.51
N PHE A 481 20.92 -19.10 -12.72
CA PHE A 481 22.28 -18.70 -13.09
C PHE A 481 23.27 -19.76 -12.66
N THR A 482 23.97 -20.35 -13.62
CA THR A 482 24.99 -21.37 -13.38
C THR A 482 26.40 -20.82 -13.53
N GLU A 483 26.53 -19.65 -14.15
CA GLU A 483 27.80 -18.96 -14.39
C GLU A 483 28.35 -18.28 -13.11
N ASP A 484 29.67 -18.18 -13.01
CA ASP A 484 30.34 -17.67 -11.81
C ASP A 484 30.13 -16.17 -11.57
N ALA A 485 30.06 -15.36 -12.64
CA ALA A 485 29.91 -13.91 -12.50
C ALA A 485 28.54 -13.52 -11.88
N PRO A 486 27.39 -13.99 -12.39
CA PRO A 486 26.09 -13.75 -11.75
C PRO A 486 26.00 -14.29 -10.32
N ARG A 487 26.58 -15.48 -10.04
CA ARG A 487 26.60 -16.05 -8.68
C ARG A 487 27.37 -15.17 -7.70
N ARG A 488 28.46 -14.53 -8.13
CA ARG A 488 29.19 -13.55 -7.32
C ARG A 488 28.36 -12.30 -7.03
N SER A 489 27.60 -11.81 -8.02
CA SER A 489 26.68 -10.68 -7.86
C SER A 489 25.53 -11.00 -6.89
N VAL A 490 24.95 -12.20 -6.97
CA VAL A 490 23.96 -12.69 -5.99
C VAL A 490 24.56 -12.70 -4.58
N ALA A 491 25.77 -13.23 -4.40
CA ALA A 491 26.41 -13.25 -3.10
C ALA A 491 26.72 -11.83 -2.56
N ALA A 492 27.08 -10.89 -3.44
CA ALA A 492 27.27 -9.48 -3.06
C ALA A 492 25.95 -8.83 -2.63
N PHE A 493 24.87 -9.06 -3.37
CA PHE A 493 23.53 -8.60 -3.03
C PHE A 493 23.08 -9.13 -1.67
N GLN A 494 23.22 -10.43 -1.41
CA GLN A 494 22.90 -11.06 -0.12
C GLN A 494 23.69 -10.44 1.04
N ARG A 495 25.00 -10.22 0.89
CA ARG A 495 25.81 -9.55 1.91
C ARG A 495 25.32 -8.13 2.18
N LYS A 496 24.92 -7.39 1.13
CA LYS A 496 24.39 -6.04 1.28
C LYS A 496 23.06 -6.03 2.03
N LEU A 497 22.15 -6.95 1.73
CA LEU A 497 20.88 -7.09 2.46
C LEU A 497 21.09 -7.43 3.94
N ILE A 498 22.06 -8.31 4.27
CA ILE A 498 22.42 -8.61 5.66
C ILE A 498 22.92 -7.35 6.38
N GLN A 499 23.74 -6.53 5.71
CA GLN A 499 24.22 -5.26 6.27
C GLN A 499 23.05 -4.30 6.57
N ILE A 500 22.12 -4.15 5.61
CA ILE A 500 20.93 -3.30 5.76
C ILE A 500 20.08 -3.78 6.94
N SER A 501 19.78 -5.08 7.01
CA SER A 501 19.03 -5.70 8.12
C SER A 501 19.66 -5.39 9.48
N LYS A 502 20.99 -5.48 9.58
CA LYS A 502 21.72 -5.18 10.81
C LYS A 502 21.54 -3.71 11.22
N GLY A 503 21.58 -2.79 10.25
CA GLY A 503 21.33 -1.36 10.48
C GLY A 503 19.90 -1.07 10.93
N ILE A 504 18.90 -1.65 10.25
CA ILE A 504 17.48 -1.53 10.60
C ILE A 504 17.22 -2.03 12.03
N ARG A 505 17.79 -3.19 12.39
CA ARG A 505 17.64 -3.76 13.74
C ARG A 505 18.29 -2.89 14.81
N GLU A 506 19.44 -2.30 14.53
CA GLU A 506 20.10 -1.37 15.46
C GLU A 506 19.25 -0.11 15.66
N ARG A 507 18.78 0.50 14.56
CA ARG A 507 17.86 1.66 14.58
C ARG A 507 16.60 1.36 15.38
N ASN A 508 15.98 0.20 15.16
CA ASN A 508 14.73 -0.19 15.79
C ASN A 508 14.83 -0.45 17.30
N ARG A 509 16.02 -0.75 17.85
CA ARG A 509 16.20 -0.94 19.31
C ARG A 509 15.88 0.31 20.12
N GLY A 510 16.07 1.50 19.52
CA GLY A 510 15.81 2.79 20.15
C GLY A 510 14.41 3.35 19.93
N LEU A 511 13.53 2.64 19.21
CA LEU A 511 12.20 3.13 18.86
C LEU A 511 11.11 2.52 19.75
N ALA A 512 10.17 3.36 20.20
CA ALA A 512 8.98 2.89 20.91
C ALA A 512 8.08 2.01 20.03
N LEU A 513 7.97 2.36 18.74
CA LEU A 513 7.33 1.56 17.70
C LEU A 513 8.36 1.31 16.58
N PRO A 514 8.94 0.10 16.48
CA PRO A 514 9.93 -0.21 15.45
C PRO A 514 9.26 -0.32 14.07
N TYR A 515 9.95 0.15 13.03
CA TYR A 515 9.53 -0.08 11.64
C TYR A 515 10.25 -1.30 11.08
N THR A 516 9.53 -2.41 10.89
CA THR A 516 10.10 -3.71 10.51
C THR A 516 9.68 -4.20 9.13
N TYR A 517 8.73 -3.54 8.47
CA TYR A 517 8.12 -4.01 7.22
C TYR A 517 9.10 -4.08 6.05
N LEU A 518 10.26 -3.43 6.16
CA LEU A 518 11.36 -3.47 5.20
C LEU A 518 12.65 -4.10 5.77
N ASP A 519 12.59 -4.88 6.86
CA ASP A 519 13.75 -5.69 7.25
C ASP A 519 13.95 -6.80 6.19
N PRO A 520 15.08 -6.87 5.44
CA PRO A 520 15.23 -7.79 4.31
C PRO A 520 14.87 -9.27 4.56
N PRO A 521 15.13 -9.86 5.74
CA PRO A 521 14.69 -11.23 6.05
C PRO A 521 13.17 -11.44 6.07
N LEU A 522 12.38 -10.36 6.14
CA LEU A 522 10.91 -10.37 6.14
C LEU A 522 10.32 -9.99 4.78
N ILE A 523 11.13 -9.54 3.83
CA ILE A 523 10.70 -9.17 2.48
C ILE A 523 10.73 -10.42 1.62
N GLU A 524 9.59 -10.84 1.07
CA GLU A 524 9.54 -11.92 0.09
C GLU A 524 10.14 -11.51 -1.25
N ASN A 525 10.67 -12.47 -2.01
CA ASN A 525 11.16 -12.19 -3.36
C ASN A 525 10.05 -11.73 -4.31
N SER A 526 8.81 -12.18 -4.09
CA SER A 526 7.68 -11.96 -5.00
C SER A 526 6.40 -11.66 -4.24
N VAL A 527 5.39 -11.21 -4.98
CA VAL A 527 4.04 -11.02 -4.46
C VAL A 527 3.37 -12.38 -4.32
N SER A 528 3.36 -12.89 -3.09
CA SER A 528 2.74 -14.17 -2.73
C SER A 528 1.92 -14.12 -1.43
N ILE A 529 1.63 -12.87 -1.03
CA ILE A 529 1.01 -12.35 0.20
C ILE A 529 1.65 -12.82 1.50
#